data_AF-A0A699Q839-F1
#
_entry.id   AF-A0A699Q839-F1
#
_cell.length_a   1.000
_cell.length_b   1.000
_cell.length_c   1.000
_cell.angle_alpha   90.00
_cell.angle_beta   90.00
_cell.angle_gamma   90.00
#
_symmetry.space_group_name_H-M   'P 1'
#
loop_
_entity.id
_entity.type
_entity.pdbx_description
1 polymer ?
#
loop_
_entity_poly.entity_id
_entity_poly.type
_entity_poly.pdbx_seq_one_letter_code
_entity_poly.pdbx_strand_id
1 'polypeptide(L)'
;MKDLSEQLKELSDKGFIRHSFSPWGAPVLFVKKKDGSFRMYIDYRELNKLMVMPFGLTNAPAVFMDLMNQVFKPYLDKFMIVFIDDILIYSKDEKEHEEHLKAILKLLKKEELYAKFPSVNFGFPKYSSLVT
;
A
#
# COMPACT_ATOMS: atom_id res chain seq x y z
N MET A 1 15.69 -17.86 29.10
CA MET A 1 14.64 -17.90 28.07
C MET A 1 13.62 -16.87 28.51
N LYS A 2 13.45 -15.74 27.81
CA LYS A 2 12.37 -14.80 28.18
C LYS A 2 11.05 -15.49 27.84
N ASP A 3 10.24 -15.73 28.85
CA ASP A 3 8.99 -16.47 28.71
C ASP A 3 7.98 -15.66 27.87
N LEU A 4 7.07 -16.35 27.19
CA LEU A 4 6.03 -15.71 26.37
C LEU A 4 5.19 -14.74 27.20
N SER A 5 4.90 -15.12 28.45
CA SER A 5 4.13 -14.31 29.38
C SER A 5 4.79 -12.95 29.65
N GLU A 6 6.12 -12.90 29.73
CA GLU A 6 6.86 -11.66 29.97
C GLU A 6 6.77 -10.70 28.78
N GLN A 7 6.89 -11.22 27.55
CA GLN A 7 6.79 -10.38 26.34
C GLN A 7 5.38 -9.83 26.15
N LEU A 8 4.35 -10.66 26.39
CA LEU A 8 2.96 -10.21 26.31
C LEU A 8 2.64 -9.18 27.39
N LYS A 9 3.14 -9.38 28.61
CA LYS A 9 2.98 -8.42 29.69
C LYS A 9 3.66 -7.09 29.36
N GLU A 10 4.89 -7.11 28.86
CA GLU A 10 5.60 -5.88 28.45
C GLU A 10 4.85 -5.12 27.35
N LEU A 11 4.31 -5.83 26.35
CA LEU A 11 3.51 -5.22 25.29
C LEU A 11 2.17 -4.65 25.80
N SER A 12 1.56 -5.32 26.79
CA SER A 12 0.34 -4.85 27.44
C SER A 12 0.61 -3.62 28.31
N ASP A 13 1.66 -3.64 29.12
CA ASP A 13 2.06 -2.54 30.00
C ASP A 13 2.45 -1.28 29.19
N LYS A 14 3.02 -1.47 27.99
CA LYS A 14 3.30 -0.40 27.03
C LYS A 14 2.06 0.09 26.26
N GLY A 15 0.91 -0.57 26.41
CA GLY A 15 -0.33 -0.23 25.72
C GLY A 15 -0.38 -0.59 24.24
N PHE A 16 0.57 -1.41 23.74
CA PHE A 16 0.58 -1.84 22.35
C PHE A 16 -0.45 -2.93 22.05
N ILE A 17 -0.80 -3.74 23.06
CA ILE A 17 -1.84 -4.78 22.96
C ILE A 17 -2.83 -4.67 24.12
N ARG A 18 -4.04 -5.18 23.90
CA ARG A 18 -5.08 -5.28 24.92
C ARG A 18 -5.85 -6.59 24.73
N HIS A 19 -6.55 -7.03 25.77
CA HIS A 19 -7.47 -8.14 25.64
C HIS A 19 -8.54 -7.81 24.59
N SER A 20 -8.81 -8.76 23.69
CA SER A 20 -9.76 -8.62 22.59
C SER A 20 -10.81 -9.72 22.70
N PHE A 21 -12.06 -9.40 22.36
CA PHE A 21 -13.16 -10.37 22.22
C PHE A 21 -13.50 -10.63 20.74
N SER A 22 -12.59 -10.28 19.83
CA SER A 22 -12.77 -10.49 18.40
C SER A 22 -12.98 -11.97 18.08
N PRO A 23 -13.96 -12.33 17.22
CA PRO A 23 -14.10 -13.69 16.70
C PRO A 23 -12.94 -14.08 15.77
N TRP A 24 -12.14 -13.09 15.34
CA TRP A 24 -10.96 -13.26 14.50
C TRP A 24 -9.69 -13.33 15.33
N GLY A 25 -8.90 -14.37 15.10
CA GLY A 25 -7.56 -14.54 15.67
C GLY A 25 -6.55 -14.90 14.59
N ALA A 26 -5.29 -14.54 14.81
CA ALA A 26 -4.16 -14.90 13.94
C ALA A 26 -3.10 -15.64 14.77
N PRO A 27 -2.46 -16.69 14.22
CA PRO A 27 -1.43 -17.41 14.96
C PRO A 27 -0.21 -16.53 15.21
N VAL A 28 0.49 -16.80 16.31
CA VAL A 28 1.73 -16.10 16.70
C VAL A 28 2.92 -17.02 16.44
N LEU A 29 3.90 -16.52 15.69
CA LEU A 29 5.14 -17.21 15.34
C LEU A 29 6.33 -16.62 16.10
N PHE A 30 7.25 -17.48 16.53
CA PHE A 30 8.51 -17.06 17.14
C PHE A 30 9.66 -17.33 16.19
N VAL A 31 10.37 -16.27 15.80
CA VAL A 31 11.55 -16.36 14.95
C VAL A 31 12.79 -16.10 15.79
N LYS A 32 13.73 -17.04 15.77
CA LYS A 32 15.04 -16.89 16.45
C LYS A 32 15.93 -15.97 15.63
N LYS A 33 16.42 -14.90 16.25
CA LYS A 33 17.40 -13.98 15.68
C LYS A 33 18.82 -14.56 15.76
N LYS A 34 19.74 -13.96 15.01
CA LYS A 34 21.17 -14.32 15.02
C LYS A 34 21.83 -14.17 16.39
N ASP A 35 21.35 -13.22 17.20
CA ASP A 35 21.80 -12.98 18.58
C ASP A 35 21.23 -14.00 19.60
N GLY A 36 20.42 -14.96 19.14
CA GLY A 36 19.77 -15.96 19.99
C GLY A 36 18.48 -15.51 20.66
N SER A 37 18.09 -14.24 20.53
CA SER A 37 16.80 -13.73 21.02
C SER A 37 15.64 -14.18 20.12
N PHE A 38 14.43 -14.26 20.65
CA PHE A 38 13.22 -14.53 19.87
C PHE A 38 12.49 -13.23 19.56
N ARG A 39 11.92 -13.13 18.36
CA ARG A 39 10.98 -12.07 17.98
C ARG A 39 9.62 -12.70 17.71
N MET A 40 8.60 -12.15 18.34
CA MET A 40 7.21 -12.48 18.10
C MET A 40 6.72 -11.85 16.80
N TYR A 41 6.06 -12.64 15.95
CA TYR A 41 5.40 -12.23 14.71
C TYR A 41 3.95 -12.70 14.75
N ILE A 42 3.01 -11.86 14.33
CA ILE A 42 1.62 -12.28 14.12
C ILE A 42 1.46 -12.65 12.66
N ASP A 43 1.00 -13.87 12.39
CA ASP A 43 0.84 -14.37 11.03
C ASP A 43 -0.54 -14.01 10.48
N TYR A 44 -0.58 -12.85 9.82
CA TYR A 44 -1.81 -12.34 9.21
C TYR A 44 -2.12 -12.95 7.83
N ARG A 45 -1.40 -13.99 7.36
CA ARG A 45 -1.57 -14.48 5.97
C ARG A 45 -3.00 -14.90 5.64
N GLU A 46 -3.64 -15.69 6.51
CA GLU A 46 -5.03 -16.12 6.29
C GLU A 46 -6.02 -14.96 6.45
N LEU A 47 -5.76 -14.04 7.38
CA LEU A 47 -6.60 -12.86 7.58
C LEU A 47 -6.53 -11.90 6.37
N ASN A 48 -5.34 -11.75 5.78
CA ASN A 48 -5.11 -10.92 4.61
C ASN A 48 -5.79 -11.48 3.35
N LYS A 49 -5.94 -12.81 3.22
CA LYS A 49 -6.72 -13.44 2.13
C LYS A 49 -8.20 -13.04 2.16
N LEU A 50 -8.72 -12.65 3.33
CA LEU A 50 -10.14 -12.29 3.50
C LEU A 50 -10.39 -10.78 3.38
N MET A 51 -9.41 -9.93 3.73
CA MET A 51 -9.62 -8.48 3.87
C MET A 51 -9.05 -7.61 2.74
N VAL A 52 -8.16 -8.12 1.91
CA VAL A 52 -7.57 -7.40 0.76
C VAL A 52 -7.81 -8.24 -0.48
N MET A 53 -7.99 -7.63 -1.66
CA MET A 53 -7.95 -8.35 -2.93
C MET A 53 -6.74 -9.30 -2.90
N PRO A 54 -6.92 -10.64 -2.87
CA PRO A 54 -5.83 -11.55 -2.58
C PRO A 54 -4.68 -11.37 -3.58
N PHE A 55 -3.50 -10.98 -3.09
CA PHE A 55 -2.28 -11.08 -3.89
C PHE A 55 -2.11 -12.54 -4.32
N GLY A 56 -2.19 -12.80 -5.63
CA GLY A 56 -2.17 -14.14 -6.21
C GLY A 56 -3.47 -14.63 -6.85
N LEU A 57 -4.55 -13.83 -6.85
CA LEU A 57 -5.64 -14.05 -7.81
C LEU A 57 -5.16 -13.76 -9.22
N THR A 58 -5.29 -14.72 -10.13
CA THR A 58 -4.88 -14.60 -11.54
C THR A 58 -5.49 -13.38 -12.24
N ASN A 59 -6.63 -12.88 -11.74
CA ASN A 59 -7.35 -11.73 -12.28
C ASN A 59 -7.19 -10.43 -11.45
N ALA A 60 -6.46 -10.44 -10.33
CA ALA A 60 -6.30 -9.23 -9.51
C ALA A 60 -5.68 -8.05 -10.30
N PRO A 61 -4.64 -8.25 -11.15
CA PRO A 61 -4.14 -7.18 -12.00
C PRO A 61 -5.19 -6.68 -13.01
N ALA A 62 -6.03 -7.57 -13.55
CA ALA A 62 -7.06 -7.21 -14.51
C ALA A 62 -8.19 -6.40 -13.86
N VAL A 63 -8.63 -6.79 -12.67
CA VAL A 63 -9.65 -6.06 -11.89
C VAL A 63 -9.11 -4.71 -11.42
N PHE A 64 -7.85 -4.66 -10.98
CA PHE A 64 -7.20 -3.40 -10.64
C PHE A 64 -7.09 -2.49 -11.87
N MET A 65 -6.65 -3.03 -13.00
CA MET A 65 -6.55 -2.27 -14.24
C MET A 65 -7.93 -1.79 -14.74
N ASP A 66 -9.00 -2.57 -14.58
CA ASP A 66 -10.37 -2.12 -14.90
C ASP A 66 -10.82 -0.97 -13.98
N LEU A 67 -10.58 -1.08 -12.67
CA LEU A 67 -10.86 -0.01 -11.72
C LEU A 67 -10.09 1.28 -12.08
N MET A 68 -8.79 1.15 -12.34
CA MET A 68 -7.95 2.28 -12.75
C MET A 68 -8.46 2.88 -14.05
N ASN A 69 -8.81 2.04 -15.05
CA ASN A 69 -9.36 2.50 -16.31
C ASN A 69 -10.69 3.24 -16.15
N GLN A 70 -11.53 2.86 -15.18
CA GLN A 70 -12.78 3.56 -14.88
C GLN A 70 -12.55 4.90 -14.17
N VAL A 71 -11.73 4.92 -13.12
CA VAL A 71 -11.43 6.12 -12.33
C VAL A 71 -10.73 7.17 -13.17
N PHE A 72 -9.72 6.73 -13.93
CA PHE A 72 -8.83 7.60 -14.68
C PHE A 72 -9.22 7.83 -16.14
N LYS A 73 -10.33 7.22 -16.59
CA LYS A 73 -10.88 7.37 -17.94
C LYS A 73 -10.84 8.78 -18.53
N PRO A 74 -11.11 9.86 -17.76
CA PRO A 74 -11.09 11.22 -18.32
C PRO A 74 -9.69 11.71 -18.74
N TYR A 75 -8.64 11.11 -18.19
CA TYR A 75 -7.24 11.55 -18.30
C TYR A 75 -6.33 10.56 -19.03
N LEU A 76 -6.74 9.29 -19.11
CA LEU A 76 -6.06 8.26 -19.90
C LEU A 76 -5.92 8.68 -21.36
N ASP A 77 -4.76 8.35 -21.95
CA ASP A 77 -4.35 8.65 -23.33
C ASP A 77 -4.27 10.15 -23.69
N LYS A 78 -4.50 11.05 -22.73
CA LYS A 78 -4.35 12.51 -22.92
C LYS A 78 -3.02 13.01 -22.37
N PHE A 79 -2.79 12.78 -21.09
CA PHE A 79 -1.57 13.19 -20.38
C PHE A 79 -1.12 12.16 -19.34
N MET A 80 -1.77 10.99 -19.32
CA MET A 80 -1.55 9.98 -18.30
C MET A 80 -1.68 8.57 -18.88
N ILE A 81 -0.75 7.71 -18.47
CA ILE A 81 -0.70 6.29 -18.80
C ILE A 81 -0.67 5.54 -17.49
N VAL A 82 -1.53 4.54 -17.32
CA VAL A 82 -1.54 3.68 -16.14
C VAL A 82 -1.05 2.30 -16.55
N PHE A 83 -0.08 1.77 -15.81
CA PHE A 83 0.45 0.43 -16.00
C PHE A 83 0.47 -0.32 -14.67
N ILE A 84 -0.54 -1.15 -14.44
CA ILE A 84 -0.73 -1.91 -13.20
C ILE A 84 -0.57 -0.98 -11.99
N ASP A 85 0.56 -1.02 -11.30
CA ASP A 85 0.81 -0.26 -10.06
C ASP A 85 1.40 1.15 -10.30
N ASP A 86 1.75 1.50 -11.54
CA ASP A 86 2.43 2.74 -11.90
C ASP A 86 1.54 3.69 -12.72
N ILE A 87 1.53 4.98 -12.34
CA ILE A 87 0.91 6.05 -13.09
C ILE A 87 2.01 6.95 -13.67
N LEU A 88 2.10 7.01 -14.99
CA LEU A 88 2.97 7.92 -15.71
C LEU A 88 2.18 9.15 -16.16
N ILE A 89 2.65 10.33 -15.77
CA ILE A 89 2.10 11.61 -16.22
C ILE A 89 3.12 12.28 -17.13
N TYR A 90 2.69 12.70 -18.32
CA TYR A 90 3.51 13.45 -19.25
C TYR A 90 2.89 14.82 -19.53
N SER A 91 3.73 15.83 -19.74
CA SER A 91 3.30 17.20 -20.00
C SER A 91 4.35 17.91 -20.86
N LYS A 92 3.97 18.94 -21.60
CA LYS A 92 4.88 19.65 -22.51
C LYS A 92 5.77 20.63 -21.77
N ASP A 93 5.23 21.25 -20.71
CA ASP A 93 5.89 22.22 -19.85
C ASP A 93 5.55 22.01 -18.37
N GLU A 94 6.29 22.69 -17.50
CA GLU A 94 6.17 22.56 -16.04
C GLU A 94 4.85 23.10 -15.49
N LYS A 95 4.28 24.15 -16.11
CA LYS A 95 3.00 24.73 -15.67
C LYS A 95 1.85 23.78 -15.97
N GLU A 96 1.81 23.25 -17.19
CA GLU A 96 0.87 22.21 -17.60
C GLU A 96 1.00 20.97 -16.70
N HIS A 97 2.23 20.60 -16.32
CA HIS A 97 2.47 19.49 -15.40
C HIS A 97 1.87 19.72 -14.01
N GLU A 98 2.02 20.93 -13.45
CA GLU A 98 1.43 21.29 -12.16
C GLU A 98 -0.11 21.21 -12.20
N GLU A 99 -0.73 21.64 -13.31
CA GLU A 99 -2.18 21.55 -13.51
C GLU A 99 -2.65 20.09 -13.59
N HIS A 100 -1.94 19.24 -14.34
CA HIS A 100 -2.23 17.80 -14.42
C HIS A 100 -2.11 17.11 -13.06
N LEU A 101 -1.06 17.42 -12.30
CA LEU A 101 -0.89 16.89 -10.94
C LEU A 101 -2.03 17.32 -10.02
N LYS A 102 -2.42 18.60 -10.02
CA LYS A 102 -3.55 19.10 -9.22
C LYS A 102 -4.86 18.39 -9.58
N ALA A 103 -5.11 18.15 -10.86
CA ALA A 103 -6.30 17.43 -11.31
C ALA A 103 -6.32 15.98 -10.81
N ILE A 104 -5.20 15.27 -10.92
CA ILE A 104 -5.07 13.87 -10.48
C ILE A 104 -5.17 13.75 -8.97
N LEU A 105 -4.51 14.61 -8.19
CA LEU A 105 -4.60 14.58 -6.73
C LEU A 105 -6.01 14.86 -6.24
N LYS A 106 -6.75 15.75 -6.92
CA LYS A 106 -8.15 16.02 -6.61
C LYS A 106 -9.04 14.81 -6.92
N LEU A 107 -8.77 14.10 -8.02
CA LEU A 107 -9.49 12.87 -8.37
C LEU A 107 -9.20 11.75 -7.36
N LEU A 108 -7.93 11.50 -7.05
CA LEU A 108 -7.51 10.50 -6.06
C LEU A 108 -8.19 10.73 -4.70
N LYS A 109 -8.23 11.99 -4.24
CA LYS A 109 -8.92 12.37 -3.00
C LYS A 109 -10.43 12.11 -3.06
N LYS A 110 -11.06 12.29 -4.23
CA LYS A 110 -12.50 12.09 -4.41
C LYS A 110 -12.85 10.60 -4.36
N GLU A 111 -12.03 9.75 -4.97
CA GLU A 111 -12.24 8.28 -5.04
C GLU A 111 -11.61 7.54 -3.85
N GLU A 112 -11.18 8.25 -2.80
CA GLU A 112 -10.54 7.70 -1.59
C GLU A 112 -9.32 6.80 -1.88
N LEU A 113 -8.61 7.08 -2.96
CA LEU A 113 -7.37 6.41 -3.35
C LEU A 113 -6.15 7.14 -2.80
N TYR A 114 -5.15 6.37 -2.36
CA TYR A 114 -3.91 6.89 -1.79
C TYR A 114 -2.73 6.54 -2.69
N ALA A 115 -2.02 7.54 -3.18
CA ALA A 115 -0.76 7.35 -3.89
C ALA A 115 0.41 7.38 -2.89
N LYS A 116 1.30 6.38 -2.94
CA LYS A 116 2.57 6.43 -2.24
C LYS A 116 3.61 7.12 -3.11
N PHE A 117 3.96 8.35 -2.79
CA PHE A 117 5.07 9.03 -3.48
C PHE A 117 6.41 8.42 -3.04
N PRO A 118 7.12 7.60 -3.85
CA PRO A 118 8.56 7.49 -3.68
C PRO A 118 9.18 8.86 -3.97
N SER A 119 10.38 9.10 -3.46
CA SER A 119 11.20 10.25 -3.83
C SER A 119 11.16 10.44 -5.36
N VAL A 120 10.43 11.45 -5.81
CA VAL A 120 10.19 11.73 -7.23
C VAL A 120 11.55 11.93 -7.89
N ASN A 121 11.99 10.93 -8.65
CA ASN A 121 13.18 11.07 -9.48
C ASN A 121 12.75 11.92 -10.68
N PHE A 122 13.04 13.23 -10.63
CA PHE A 122 13.09 14.10 -11.81
C PHE A 122 14.31 13.70 -12.67
N GLY A 123 14.36 12.44 -13.09
CA GLY A 123 15.32 11.94 -14.06
C GLY A 123 14.80 12.30 -15.43
N PHE A 124 15.41 13.33 -16.03
CA PHE A 124 15.07 13.97 -17.31
C PHE A 124 13.93 15.00 -17.23
N PRO A 125 14.04 16.15 -17.92
CA PRO A 125 13.25 17.36 -17.64
C PRO A 125 11.75 17.28 -17.97
N LYS A 126 11.15 16.10 -18.16
CA LYS A 126 9.80 15.95 -18.71
C LYS A 126 8.93 14.80 -18.19
N TYR A 127 9.37 14.01 -17.18
CA TYR A 127 8.58 12.86 -16.73
C TYR A 127 8.53 12.76 -15.21
N SER A 128 7.32 12.58 -14.66
CA SER A 128 7.10 12.27 -13.25
C SER A 128 6.26 11.01 -13.17
N SER A 129 6.83 9.97 -12.58
CA SER A 129 6.14 8.72 -12.27
C SER A 129 5.60 8.77 -10.84
N LEU A 130 4.29 8.56 -10.70
CA LEU A 130 3.62 8.34 -9.42
C LEU A 130 3.42 6.85 -9.27
N VAL A 131 4.12 6.26 -8.30
CA VAL A 131 3.84 4.89 -7.86
C VAL A 131 2.63 4.97 -6.92
N THR A 132 1.67 4.05 -7.05
CA THR A 132 0.57 3.93 -6.08
C THR A 132 0.85 2.79 -5.12
#